data_AF-A0A662HV01-F1
#
_entry.id   AF-A0A662HV01-F1
#
_cell.length_a   1.000
_cell.length_b   1.000
_cell.length_c   1.000
_cell.angle_alpha   90.00
_cell.angle_beta   90.00
_cell.angle_gamma   90.00
#
_symmetry.space_group_name_H-M   'P 1'
#
loop_
_entity.id
_entity.type
_entity.pdbx_description
1 polymer ?
#
loop_
_entity_poly.entity_id
_entity_poly.type
_entity_poly.pdbx_seq_one_letter_code
_entity_poly.pdbx_strand_id
1 'polypeptide(L)'
;PVDRGFGRPDRYGKPKYGGVDCVADELAAAAALLMKQTGEGVPVVVVRGLSYDWSDEGISQYRIVDVGDLARILVATVKHTARVLGVFRALKNVLKLAFMFLVS
;
A
#
# COMPACT_ATOMS: atom_id res chain seq x y z
N PRO A 1 -15.69 -6.60 -3.30
CA PRO A 1 -15.68 -5.87 -4.58
C PRO A 1 -14.42 -5.01 -4.67
N VAL A 2 -13.82 -4.95 -5.86
CA VAL A 2 -12.54 -4.30 -6.11
C VAL A 2 -12.72 -3.38 -7.33
N ASP A 3 -12.41 -2.09 -7.21
CA ASP A 3 -12.44 -1.17 -8.35
C ASP A 3 -11.13 -1.27 -9.15
N ARG A 4 -11.27 -1.48 -10.47
CA ARG A 4 -10.15 -1.70 -11.42
C ARG A 4 -9.63 -0.39 -12.02
N GLY A 5 -9.81 0.73 -11.31
CA GLY A 5 -9.38 2.06 -11.72
C GLY A 5 -7.86 2.30 -11.75
N PHE A 6 -7.05 1.31 -11.37
CA PHE A 6 -5.59 1.39 -11.40
C PHE A 6 -5.09 1.73 -12.81
N GLY A 7 -4.31 2.80 -12.95
CA GLY A 7 -3.77 3.23 -14.24
C GLY A 7 -4.74 3.97 -15.16
N ARG A 8 -6.03 4.14 -14.80
CA ARG A 8 -6.92 5.03 -15.55
C ARG A 8 -6.41 6.48 -15.41
N PRO A 9 -6.49 7.30 -16.48
CA PRO A 9 -6.12 8.70 -16.41
C PRO A 9 -7.02 9.45 -15.42
N ASP A 10 -6.40 10.20 -14.52
CA ASP A 10 -7.06 11.14 -13.63
C ASP A 10 -7.58 12.37 -14.41
N ARG A 11 -8.19 13.33 -13.69
CA ARG A 11 -8.70 14.58 -14.28
C ARG A 11 -7.61 15.44 -14.92
N TYR A 12 -6.33 15.16 -14.68
CA TYR A 12 -5.16 15.85 -15.22
C TYR A 12 -4.42 15.00 -16.25
N GLY A 13 -5.01 13.88 -16.70
CA GLY A 13 -4.44 12.97 -17.69
C GLY A 13 -3.27 12.13 -17.17
N LYS A 14 -2.99 12.14 -15.86
CA LYS A 14 -1.96 11.30 -15.26
C LYS A 14 -2.55 9.96 -14.85
N PRO A 15 -1.86 8.82 -15.09
CA PRO A 15 -2.37 7.54 -14.64
C PRO A 15 -2.52 7.54 -13.11
N LYS A 16 -3.65 7.06 -12.62
CA LYS A 16 -3.91 6.90 -11.18
C LYS A 16 -2.89 5.93 -10.59
N TYR A 17 -1.95 6.47 -9.80
CA TYR A 17 -1.00 5.69 -9.01
C TYR A 17 -1.57 5.53 -7.60
N GLY A 18 -2.30 4.45 -7.38
CA GLY A 18 -2.88 4.10 -6.09
C GLY A 18 -3.44 2.70 -6.23
N GLY A 19 -3.02 1.79 -5.34
CA GLY A 19 -3.29 0.36 -5.42
C GLY A 19 -4.76 0.03 -5.60
N VAL A 20 -5.02 -1.22 -5.95
CA VAL A 20 -6.35 -1.81 -6.09
C VAL A 20 -7.27 -1.35 -4.94
N ASP A 21 -8.29 -0.52 -5.26
CA ASP A 21 -9.20 0.03 -4.26
C ASP A 21 -10.18 -1.08 -3.84
N CYS A 22 -10.04 -1.56 -2.59
CA CYS A 22 -10.94 -2.55 -2.03
C CYS A 22 -12.19 -1.86 -1.50
N VAL A 23 -13.18 -1.68 -2.37
CA VAL A 23 -14.47 -1.03 -2.06
C VAL A 23 -15.13 -1.64 -0.81
N ALA A 24 -14.95 -2.94 -0.57
CA ALA A 24 -15.46 -3.60 0.63
C ALA A 24 -14.82 -3.08 1.93
N ASP A 25 -13.49 -2.94 1.95
CA ASP A 25 -12.76 -2.48 3.14
C ASP A 25 -13.06 -1.00 3.42
N GLU A 26 -13.18 -0.20 2.36
CA GLU A 26 -13.55 1.22 2.48
C GLU A 26 -14.98 1.38 3.05
N LEU A 27 -15.94 0.59 2.57
CA LEU A 27 -17.30 0.60 3.12
C LEU A 27 -17.33 0.10 4.56
N ALA A 28 -16.56 -0.93 4.89
CA ALA A 28 -16.46 -1.44 6.25
C ALA A 28 -15.85 -0.39 7.19
N ALA A 29 -14.81 0.32 6.76
CA ALA A 29 -14.21 1.40 7.53
C ALA A 29 -15.18 2.58 7.72
N ALA A 30 -15.91 2.97 6.67
CA ALA A 30 -16.93 4.01 6.74
C ALA A 30 -18.10 3.61 7.66
N ALA A 31 -18.55 2.36 7.57
CA ALA A 31 -19.58 1.82 8.44
C ALA A 31 -19.11 1.77 9.90
N ALA A 32 -17.88 1.32 10.16
CA ALA A 32 -17.29 1.30 11.49
C ALA A 32 -17.24 2.69 12.14
N LEU A 33 -16.99 3.75 11.36
CA LEU A 33 -17.06 5.12 11.85
C LEU A 33 -18.47 5.51 12.33
N LEU A 34 -19.51 5.08 11.62
CA LEU A 34 -20.91 5.37 11.95
C LEU A 34 -21.46 4.49 13.08
N MET A 35 -21.07 3.21 13.10
CA MET A 35 -21.38 2.26 14.18
C MET A 35 -20.67 2.65 15.48
N LYS A 36 -19.54 3.35 15.35
CA LYS A 36 -18.62 3.74 16.43
C LYS A 36 -18.17 2.51 17.23
N GLN A 37 -17.66 2.71 18.45
CA GLN A 37 -17.23 1.58 19.29
C GLN A 37 -18.41 0.97 20.07
N THR A 38 -18.17 -0.25 20.53
CA THR A 38 -19.04 -1.32 21.04
C THR A 38 -20.28 -0.98 21.89
N GLY A 39 -20.44 0.26 22.37
CA GLY A 39 -21.52 0.69 23.26
C GLY A 39 -22.57 1.63 22.66
N GLU A 40 -22.43 2.06 21.40
CA GLU A 40 -23.29 3.10 20.83
C GLU A 40 -24.63 2.59 20.24
N GLY A 41 -24.83 1.26 20.21
CA GLY A 41 -26.12 0.66 19.87
C GLY A 41 -26.53 0.76 18.40
N VAL A 42 -25.59 1.04 17.49
CA VAL A 42 -25.82 1.08 16.03
C VAL A 42 -25.10 -0.09 15.35
N PRO A 43 -25.75 -1.26 15.21
CA PRO A 43 -25.10 -2.46 14.67
C PRO A 43 -25.15 -2.56 13.14
N VAL A 44 -25.93 -1.71 12.46
CA VAL A 44 -26.19 -1.82 11.01
C VAL A 44 -26.12 -0.44 10.35
N VAL A 45 -25.44 -0.37 9.22
CA VAL A 45 -25.35 0.81 8.36
C VAL A 45 -25.84 0.43 6.97
N VAL A 46 -26.77 1.20 6.41
CA VAL A 46 -27.29 0.99 5.05
C VAL A 46 -26.70 2.03 4.12
N VAL A 47 -25.94 1.58 3.13
CA VAL A 47 -25.35 2.43 2.09
C VAL A 47 -26.22 2.37 0.83
N ARG A 48 -26.59 3.53 0.29
CA ARG A 48 -27.41 3.65 -0.94
C ARG A 48 -26.67 4.48 -1.99
N GLY A 49 -26.91 4.17 -3.27
CA GLY A 49 -26.34 4.90 -4.40
C GLY A 49 -24.91 4.50 -4.77
N LEU A 50 -24.37 3.44 -4.16
CA LEU A 50 -23.07 2.88 -4.54
C LEU A 50 -23.23 2.08 -5.84
N SER A 51 -22.52 2.49 -6.89
CA SER A 51 -22.36 1.70 -8.10
C SER A 51 -21.15 0.79 -7.94
N TYR A 52 -21.35 -0.53 -7.90
CA TYR A 52 -20.28 -1.52 -7.88
C TYR A 52 -20.69 -2.77 -8.65
N ASP A 53 -19.70 -3.45 -9.21
CA ASP A 53 -19.90 -4.75 -9.84
C ASP A 53 -19.78 -5.85 -8.77
N TRP A 54 -20.80 -6.69 -8.69
CA TRP A 54 -20.78 -7.87 -7.84
C TRP A 54 -19.80 -8.91 -8.41
N SER A 55 -19.01 -9.52 -7.52
CA SER A 55 -18.13 -10.62 -7.86
C SER A 55 -18.06 -11.57 -6.66
N ASP A 56 -18.17 -12.87 -6.93
CA ASP A 56 -17.98 -13.96 -5.95
C ASP A 56 -16.49 -14.27 -5.72
N GLU A 57 -15.58 -13.57 -6.42
CA GLU A 57 -14.14 -13.74 -6.29
C GLU A 57 -13.64 -13.15 -4.96
N GLY A 58 -12.92 -13.96 -4.19
CA GLY A 58 -12.25 -13.51 -2.97
C GLY A 58 -11.03 -12.63 -3.27
N ILE A 59 -10.67 -11.76 -2.31
CA ILE A 59 -9.50 -10.86 -2.38
C ILE A 59 -8.19 -11.63 -2.63
N SER A 60 -8.15 -12.93 -2.31
CA SER A 60 -6.99 -13.82 -2.56
C SER A 60 -6.58 -13.90 -4.03
N GLN A 61 -7.51 -13.71 -4.98
CA GLN A 61 -7.22 -13.74 -6.41
C GLN A 61 -6.56 -12.45 -6.92
N TYR A 62 -6.62 -11.36 -6.15
CA TYR A 62 -5.94 -10.09 -6.46
C TYR A 62 -4.51 -10.02 -5.91
N ARG A 63 -4.05 -11.03 -5.15
CA ARG A 63 -2.62 -11.22 -4.81
C ARG A 63 -1.89 -11.80 -6.01
N ILE A 64 -1.71 -11.01 -7.05
CA ILE A 64 -0.69 -11.32 -8.06
C ILE A 64 0.62 -10.80 -7.51
N VAL A 65 1.29 -11.62 -6.71
CA VAL A 65 2.74 -11.58 -6.61
C VAL A 65 3.20 -13.00 -6.87
N ASP A 66 3.47 -13.29 -8.14
CA ASP A 66 4.25 -14.49 -8.47
C ASP A 66 5.59 -14.40 -7.71
N VAL A 67 6.08 -15.52 -7.18
CA VAL A 67 7.28 -15.54 -6.34
C VAL A 67 8.49 -14.97 -7.12
N GLY A 68 8.48 -15.12 -8.44
CA GLY A 68 9.46 -14.52 -9.36
C GLY A 68 9.35 -12.99 -9.49
N ASP A 69 8.17 -12.40 -9.33
CA ASP A 69 7.97 -10.95 -9.36
C ASP A 69 8.37 -10.30 -8.03
N LEU A 70 8.21 -10.99 -6.89
CA LEU A 70 8.65 -10.50 -5.58
C LEU A 70 10.16 -10.27 -5.54
N ALA A 71 10.95 -11.21 -6.06
CA ALA A 71 12.41 -11.09 -6.12
C ALA A 71 12.84 -9.88 -6.96
N ARG A 72 12.18 -9.63 -8.10
CA ARG A 72 12.44 -8.47 -8.96
C ARG A 72 12.11 -7.16 -8.26
N ILE A 73 10.96 -7.07 -7.56
CA ILE A 73 10.56 -5.88 -6.79
C ILE A 73 11.55 -5.61 -5.67
N LEU A 74 11.99 -6.65 -4.95
CA LEU A 74 12.92 -6.52 -3.83
C LEU A 74 14.30 -6.04 -4.31
N VAL A 75 14.83 -6.62 -5.39
CA VAL A 75 16.08 -6.16 -6.02
C VAL A 75 15.97 -4.73 -6.53
N ALA A 76 14.87 -4.37 -7.21
CA ALA A 76 14.63 -3.02 -7.70
C ALA A 76 14.57 -2.00 -6.55
N THR A 77 13.90 -2.35 -5.45
CA THR A 77 13.80 -1.53 -4.24
C THR A 77 15.17 -1.33 -3.59
N VAL A 78 15.93 -2.41 -3.35
CA VAL A 78 17.28 -2.33 -2.79
C VAL A 78 18.21 -1.51 -3.68
N LYS A 79 18.15 -1.68 -4.99
CA LYS A 79 18.97 -0.93 -5.96
C LYS A 79 18.62 0.56 -5.97
N HIS A 80 17.32 0.89 -5.93
CA HIS A 80 16.89 2.29 -5.84
C HIS A 80 17.29 2.92 -4.52
N THR A 81 17.05 2.25 -3.40
CA THR A 81 17.49 2.69 -2.08
C THR A 81 19.00 2.89 -2.05
N ALA A 82 19.79 1.96 -2.59
CA ALA A 82 21.24 2.07 -2.66
C ALA A 82 21.72 3.27 -3.50
N ARG A 83 21.00 3.58 -4.59
CA ARG A 83 21.31 4.70 -5.48
C ARG A 83 20.97 6.05 -4.86
N VAL A 84 19.86 6.13 -4.12
CA VAL A 84 19.40 7.36 -3.45
C VAL A 84 20.22 7.64 -2.18
N LEU A 85 20.41 6.64 -1.33
CA LEU A 85 21.18 6.81 -0.08
C LEU A 85 22.68 6.90 -0.33
N GLY A 86 23.16 6.47 -1.50
CA GLY A 86 24.59 6.36 -1.79
C GLY A 86 25.27 5.48 -0.77
N VAL A 87 25.13 4.16 -0.88
CA VAL A 87 25.66 3.16 0.09
C VAL A 87 27.11 3.43 0.48
N PHE A 88 27.95 3.88 -0.46
CA PHE A 88 29.33 4.26 -0.19
C PHE A 88 29.47 5.44 0.80
N ARG A 89 28.53 6.40 0.80
CA ARG A 89 28.52 7.54 1.72
C ARG A 89 28.05 7.13 3.12
N ALA A 90 26.99 6.31 3.20
CA ALA A 90 26.52 5.77 4.48
C ALA A 90 27.57 4.87 5.14
N LEU A 91 28.20 3.96 4.37
CA LEU A 91 29.26 3.09 4.85
C LEU A 91 30.49 3.89 5.30
N LYS A 92 30.89 4.92 4.54
CA LYS A 92 32.00 5.81 4.91
C LYS A 92 31.71 6.57 6.21
N ASN A 93 30.47 6.96 6.45
CA ASN A 93 30.07 7.63 7.69
C ASN A 93 30.07 6.69 8.89
N VAL A 94 29.59 5.46 8.73
CA VAL A 94 29.64 4.42 9.78
C VAL A 94 31.08 4.02 10.09
N LEU A 95 31.92 3.82 9.07
CA LEU A 95 33.34 3.49 9.24
C LEU A 95 34.09 4.63 9.92
N LYS A 96 33.79 5.89 9.57
CA LYS A 96 34.35 7.06 10.23
C LYS A 96 33.94 7.15 11.70
N LEU A 97 32.70 6.79 12.02
CA LEU A 97 32.18 6.75 13.40
C LEU A 97 32.85 5.63 14.21
N ALA A 98 32.99 4.44 13.64
CA ALA A 98 33.69 3.31 14.26
C ALA A 98 35.17 3.61 14.50
N PHE A 99 35.84 4.29 13.54
CA PHE A 99 37.22 4.74 13.71
C PHE A 99 37.36 5.81 14.81
N MET A 100 36.40 6.72 14.93
CA MET A 100 36.38 7.75 15.98
C MET A 100 36.22 7.14 17.39
N PHE A 101 35.48 6.04 17.53
CA PHE A 101 35.35 5.29 18.78
C PHE A 101 36.58 4.44 19.12
N LEU A 102 37.42 4.10 18.13
CA LEU A 102 38.62 3.27 18.33
C LEU A 102 39.87 4.10 18.69
N VAL A 103 39.83 5.41 18.44
CA VAL A 103 40.93 6.36 18.66
C VAL A 103 40.66 7.31 19.86
N SER A 104 39.53 7.14 20.54
CA SER A 104 39.15 7.88 21.75
C SER A 104 39.25 7.01 22.99
#